data_AF-A0A315WX72-F1
#
_entry.id   AF-A0A315WX72-F1
#
_cell.length_a   1.000
_cell.length_b   1.000
_cell.length_c   1.000
_cell.angle_alpha   90.00
_cell.angle_beta   90.00
_cell.angle_gamma   90.00
#
_symmetry.space_group_name_H-M   'P 1'
#
loop_
_entity.id
_entity.type
_entity.pdbx_description
1 polymer ?
#
loop_
_entity_poly.entity_id
_entity_poly.type
_entity_poly.pdbx_seq_one_letter_code
_entity_poly.pdbx_strand_id
1 'polypeptide(L)'
;MIFLVVFFMLAVFLVFRNKEVLCPSNIVFGSYFLYFVFPCVLFYVLEWVDWVYVLPWGKTNDWSTLSDEAVLSYAYVFTLFYGFTRLFEVLLVRSSAVSLFEQYRVNPLVLFVFSGMILLGGLYFFQVTGGAEAWFSNYSDTYLENKKGYGLLNFLLIMSSNFLAFVLGFYWKTQRRISYTLLAFVLVALVFCAYIQGVKSRIFYFAIFFSIPWLTTLRLTLFKGAVLFVGFVLAFSFAMYFRSNGFYSTPEMLLEYFLSYFNTIFLHDMILRDMPPNFLLTMGYPLNKWLTFFGVPSEDYMHDISRWLTSIYFPKQWFGGAATQQWPVETELYLNYGNYLFWVVPIFVYSLFICALYSLRYRLGPVFLFIFTCELLFFLSMFRGSMLQWIALFNVIFYLMLWGGSRLLFVKEKVHVQ
;
A
#
# COMPACT_ATOMS: atom_id res chain seq x y z
N MET A 1 5.91 -3.91 -29.54
CA MET A 1 4.87 -4.39 -28.58
C MET A 1 4.48 -3.36 -27.54
N ILE A 2 5.44 -2.74 -26.82
CA ILE A 2 5.17 -1.90 -25.65
C ILE A 2 4.15 -0.76 -25.89
N PHE A 3 4.34 0.07 -26.94
CA PHE A 3 3.42 1.17 -27.23
C PHE A 3 1.97 0.71 -27.49
N LEU A 4 1.79 -0.48 -28.09
CA LEU A 4 0.45 -1.06 -28.30
C LEU A 4 -0.21 -1.38 -26.96
N VAL A 5 0.53 -1.99 -26.04
CA VAL A 5 0.03 -2.32 -24.69
C VAL A 5 -0.26 -1.05 -23.90
N VAL A 6 0.62 -0.04 -23.95
CA VAL A 6 0.38 1.27 -23.32
C VAL A 6 -0.91 1.90 -23.84
N PHE A 7 -1.08 1.95 -25.17
CA PHE A 7 -2.29 2.48 -25.78
C PHE A 7 -3.53 1.71 -25.34
N PHE A 8 -3.46 0.37 -25.34
CA PHE A 8 -4.54 -0.50 -24.88
C PHE A 8 -4.93 -0.21 -23.42
N MET A 9 -3.97 -0.19 -22.49
CA MET A 9 -4.23 0.07 -21.06
C MET A 9 -4.89 1.44 -20.84
N LEU A 10 -4.39 2.47 -21.53
CA LEU A 10 -4.95 3.82 -21.47
C LEU A 10 -6.37 3.87 -22.05
N ALA A 11 -6.59 3.26 -23.22
CA ALA A 11 -7.90 3.24 -23.87
C ALA A 11 -8.96 2.53 -23.01
N VAL A 12 -8.64 1.33 -22.49
CA VAL A 12 -9.51 0.56 -21.61
C VAL A 12 -9.87 1.37 -20.34
N PHE A 13 -8.88 2.04 -19.74
CA PHE A 13 -9.14 2.90 -18.60
C PHE A 13 -10.05 4.08 -18.96
N LEU A 14 -9.74 4.83 -20.01
CA LEU A 14 -10.49 6.03 -20.39
C LEU A 14 -11.96 5.71 -20.71
N VAL A 15 -12.22 4.58 -21.35
CA VAL A 15 -13.58 4.14 -21.72
C VAL A 15 -14.36 3.66 -20.50
N PHE A 16 -13.75 2.84 -19.64
CA PHE A 16 -14.48 2.11 -18.59
C PHE A 16 -14.26 2.61 -17.16
N ARG A 17 -13.47 3.66 -16.94
CA ARG A 17 -13.07 4.11 -15.58
C ARG A 17 -14.25 4.36 -14.64
N ASN A 18 -14.02 4.03 -13.38
CA ASN A 18 -14.87 4.47 -12.29
C ASN A 18 -14.55 5.94 -11.94
N LYS A 19 -15.58 6.74 -11.64
CA LYS A 19 -15.41 8.15 -11.27
C LYS A 19 -15.13 8.33 -9.77
N GLU A 20 -15.17 7.30 -8.95
CA GLU A 20 -14.78 7.39 -7.53
C GLU A 20 -13.26 7.27 -7.36
N VAL A 21 -12.66 8.07 -6.49
CA VAL A 21 -11.19 8.04 -6.29
C VAL A 21 -10.73 6.73 -5.64
N LEU A 22 -11.36 6.33 -4.53
CA LEU A 22 -11.00 5.12 -3.77
C LEU A 22 -11.77 3.91 -4.28
N CYS A 23 -11.39 3.45 -5.47
CA CYS A 23 -12.07 2.37 -6.18
C CYS A 23 -11.06 1.29 -6.62
N PRO A 24 -11.35 -0.02 -6.48
CA PRO A 24 -10.41 -1.09 -6.82
C PRO A 24 -9.85 -0.98 -8.26
N SER A 25 -10.70 -0.80 -9.28
CA SER A 25 -10.27 -0.68 -10.68
C SER A 25 -9.35 0.52 -10.94
N ASN A 26 -9.57 1.64 -10.25
CA ASN A 26 -8.70 2.81 -10.33
C ASN A 26 -7.34 2.55 -9.65
N ILE A 27 -7.30 1.74 -8.60
CA ILE A 27 -6.05 1.29 -7.98
C ILE A 27 -5.28 0.34 -8.90
N VAL A 28 -5.96 -0.62 -9.55
CA VAL A 28 -5.33 -1.47 -10.58
C VAL A 28 -4.67 -0.60 -11.64
N PHE A 29 -5.43 0.32 -12.25
CA PHE A 29 -4.89 1.22 -13.26
C PHE A 29 -3.75 2.08 -12.72
N GLY A 30 -3.88 2.65 -11.51
CA GLY A 30 -2.83 3.45 -10.88
C GLY A 30 -1.53 2.66 -10.70
N SER A 31 -1.61 1.39 -10.30
CA SER A 31 -0.45 0.49 -10.19
C SER A 31 0.23 0.30 -11.54
N TYR A 32 -0.49 -0.16 -12.56
CA TYR A 32 0.10 -0.40 -13.89
C TYR A 32 0.54 0.90 -14.59
N PHE A 33 -0.13 2.01 -14.30
CA PHE A 33 0.30 3.31 -14.77
C PHE A 33 1.68 3.67 -14.20
N LEU A 34 1.90 3.48 -12.90
CA LEU A 34 3.16 3.76 -12.23
C LEU A 34 4.27 2.77 -12.55
N TYR A 35 3.97 1.46 -12.66
CA TYR A 35 4.96 0.40 -12.84
C TYR A 35 5.24 0.04 -14.30
N PHE A 36 4.42 0.49 -15.26
CA PHE A 36 4.59 0.16 -16.67
C PHE A 36 4.45 1.38 -17.58
N VAL A 37 3.28 2.04 -17.59
CA VAL A 37 2.98 3.09 -18.58
C VAL A 37 3.91 4.30 -18.44
N PHE A 38 3.97 4.89 -17.25
CA PHE A 38 4.73 6.12 -17.02
C PHE A 38 6.24 5.90 -17.18
N PRO A 39 6.88 4.89 -16.56
CA PRO A 39 8.32 4.68 -16.71
C PRO A 39 8.73 4.36 -18.15
N CYS A 40 7.93 3.58 -18.88
CA CYS A 40 8.22 3.28 -20.28
C CYS A 40 8.15 4.54 -21.16
N VAL A 41 7.08 5.33 -21.02
CA VAL A 41 6.92 6.56 -21.77
C VAL A 41 8.04 7.54 -21.44
N LEU A 42 8.37 7.69 -20.15
CA LEU A 42 9.48 8.53 -19.71
C LEU A 42 10.80 8.06 -20.33
N PHE A 43 11.09 6.76 -20.32
CA PHE A 43 12.29 6.20 -20.94
C PHE A 43 12.42 6.59 -22.42
N TYR A 44 11.38 6.34 -23.23
CA TYR A 44 11.45 6.65 -24.67
C TYR A 44 11.50 8.16 -24.94
N VAL A 45 10.91 8.99 -24.07
CA VAL A 45 11.06 10.45 -24.15
C VAL A 45 12.50 10.86 -23.86
N LEU A 46 13.16 10.27 -22.86
CA LEU A 46 14.56 10.55 -22.53
C LEU A 46 15.51 10.10 -23.66
N GLU A 47 15.28 8.92 -24.23
CA GLU A 47 16.05 8.44 -25.39
C GLU A 47 15.86 9.36 -26.61
N TRP A 48 14.65 9.87 -26.83
CA TRP A 48 14.38 10.77 -27.95
C TRP A 48 15.10 12.13 -27.84
N VAL A 49 15.41 12.58 -26.63
CA VAL A 49 16.15 13.83 -26.39
C VAL A 49 17.64 13.61 -26.14
N ASP A 50 18.16 12.41 -26.42
CA ASP A 50 19.56 12.01 -26.19
C ASP A 50 20.02 12.28 -24.74
N TRP A 51 19.19 11.92 -23.77
CA TRP A 51 19.44 12.20 -22.35
C TRP A 51 20.75 11.58 -21.85
N VAL A 52 21.58 12.40 -21.20
CA VAL A 52 22.83 11.94 -20.57
C VAL A 52 22.58 11.58 -19.12
N TYR A 53 22.71 10.29 -18.80
CA TYR A 53 22.47 9.78 -17.45
C TYR A 53 23.51 10.29 -16.44
N VAL A 54 23.05 10.86 -15.32
CA VAL A 54 23.90 11.44 -14.26
C VAL A 54 24.07 10.53 -13.05
N LEU A 55 23.21 9.53 -12.86
CA LEU A 55 23.33 8.61 -11.73
C LEU A 55 24.55 7.67 -11.89
N PRO A 56 25.24 7.29 -10.79
CA PRO A 56 26.47 6.49 -10.85
C PRO A 56 26.34 5.12 -11.52
N TRP A 57 25.12 4.58 -11.54
CA TRP A 57 24.79 3.31 -12.18
C TRP A 57 24.28 3.46 -13.62
N GLY A 58 24.12 4.70 -14.11
CA GLY A 58 23.67 5.01 -15.46
C GLY A 58 22.32 4.38 -15.82
N LYS A 59 22.21 3.95 -17.08
CA LYS A 59 21.03 3.29 -17.65
C LYS A 59 20.91 1.83 -17.15
N THR A 60 20.33 1.62 -15.97
CA THR A 60 20.16 0.27 -15.41
C THR A 60 19.06 -0.56 -16.06
N ASN A 61 18.00 0.09 -16.54
CA ASN A 61 16.78 -0.56 -17.04
C ASN A 61 16.52 -0.11 -18.49
N ASP A 62 16.89 -0.93 -19.46
CA ASP A 62 16.68 -0.63 -20.88
C ASP A 62 15.36 -1.23 -21.39
N TRP A 63 14.34 -0.38 -21.54
CA TRP A 63 13.00 -0.82 -21.96
C TRP A 63 12.95 -1.38 -23.38
N SER A 64 13.95 -1.11 -24.24
CA SER A 64 14.01 -1.73 -25.57
C SER A 64 14.44 -3.20 -25.54
N THR A 65 14.98 -3.68 -24.42
CA THR A 65 15.47 -5.06 -24.26
C THR A 65 14.48 -6.01 -23.58
N LEU A 66 13.32 -5.50 -23.17
CA LEU A 66 12.26 -6.29 -22.54
C LEU A 66 11.71 -7.34 -23.51
N SER A 67 11.51 -8.55 -23.01
CA SER A 67 10.85 -9.60 -23.80
C SER A 67 9.39 -9.25 -24.08
N ASP A 68 8.91 -9.66 -25.27
CA ASP A 68 7.49 -9.54 -25.61
C ASP A 68 6.60 -10.32 -24.63
N GLU A 69 7.10 -11.45 -24.11
CA GLU A 69 6.39 -12.25 -23.11
C GLU A 69 6.16 -11.46 -21.81
N ALA A 70 7.17 -10.79 -21.26
CA ALA A 70 7.00 -9.95 -20.06
C ALA A 70 5.96 -8.84 -20.27
N VAL A 71 6.01 -8.20 -21.44
CA VAL A 71 5.07 -7.12 -21.81
C VAL A 71 3.64 -7.65 -21.94
N LEU A 72 3.46 -8.82 -22.55
CA LEU A 72 2.15 -9.46 -22.70
C LEU A 72 1.60 -10.00 -21.36
N SER A 73 2.46 -10.51 -20.48
CA SER A 73 2.10 -10.93 -19.12
C SER A 73 1.51 -9.77 -18.31
N TYR A 74 2.15 -8.60 -18.35
CA TYR A 74 1.64 -7.38 -17.72
C TYR A 74 0.30 -6.94 -18.32
N ALA A 75 0.18 -6.96 -19.65
CA ALA A 75 -1.07 -6.63 -20.35
C ALA A 75 -2.22 -7.57 -19.94
N TYR A 76 -1.94 -8.87 -19.86
CA TYR A 76 -2.91 -9.89 -19.50
C TYR A 76 -3.37 -9.77 -18.06
N VAL A 77 -2.44 -9.64 -17.10
CA VAL A 77 -2.78 -9.50 -15.67
C VAL A 77 -3.53 -8.19 -15.40
N PHE A 78 -3.12 -7.08 -16.03
CA PHE A 78 -3.88 -5.83 -16.01
C PHE A 78 -5.32 -6.05 -16.51
N THR A 79 -5.48 -6.70 -17.66
CA THR A 79 -6.80 -6.92 -18.27
C THR A 79 -7.71 -7.72 -17.35
N LEU A 80 -7.18 -8.78 -16.73
CA LEU A 80 -7.95 -9.61 -15.81
C LEU A 80 -8.34 -8.84 -14.54
N PHE A 81 -7.38 -8.21 -13.85
CA PHE A 81 -7.69 -7.45 -12.63
C PHE A 81 -8.62 -6.28 -12.92
N TYR A 82 -8.34 -5.47 -13.95
CA TYR A 82 -9.16 -4.32 -14.29
C TYR A 82 -10.55 -4.74 -14.76
N GLY A 83 -10.63 -5.76 -15.62
CA GLY A 83 -11.89 -6.32 -16.11
C GLY A 83 -12.77 -6.87 -14.99
N PHE A 84 -12.23 -7.74 -14.12
CA PHE A 84 -13.00 -8.31 -13.01
C PHE A 84 -13.36 -7.29 -11.94
N THR A 85 -12.43 -6.42 -11.53
CA THR A 85 -12.76 -5.38 -10.55
C THR A 85 -13.83 -4.44 -11.08
N ARG A 86 -13.75 -4.01 -12.34
CA ARG A 86 -14.76 -3.16 -12.95
C ARG A 86 -16.11 -3.87 -13.08
N LEU A 87 -16.12 -5.13 -13.50
CA LEU A 87 -17.34 -5.94 -13.57
C LEU A 87 -18.02 -6.04 -12.20
N PHE A 88 -17.29 -6.43 -11.16
CA PHE A 88 -17.85 -6.58 -9.81
C PHE A 88 -18.26 -5.27 -9.17
N GLU A 89 -17.55 -4.18 -9.43
CA GLU A 89 -17.99 -2.84 -9.01
C GLU A 89 -19.37 -2.49 -9.57
N VAL A 90 -19.63 -2.80 -10.85
CA VAL A 90 -20.94 -2.55 -11.48
C VAL A 90 -22.01 -3.47 -10.89
N LEU A 91 -21.68 -4.74 -10.62
CA LEU A 91 -22.65 -5.73 -10.14
C LEU A 91 -23.01 -5.58 -8.64
N LEU A 92 -22.04 -5.25 -7.79
CA LEU A 92 -22.19 -5.31 -6.33
C LEU A 92 -22.57 -3.98 -5.67
N VAL A 93 -22.21 -2.84 -6.28
CA VAL A 93 -22.38 -1.52 -5.65
C VAL A 93 -23.84 -1.06 -5.76
N ARG A 94 -24.47 -0.83 -4.60
CA ARG A 94 -25.86 -0.32 -4.52
C ARG A 94 -26.05 0.86 -3.55
N SER A 95 -25.01 1.33 -2.86
CA SER A 95 -25.13 2.28 -1.74
C SER A 95 -24.19 3.48 -1.87
N SER A 96 -24.66 4.67 -1.45
CA SER A 96 -23.92 5.93 -1.54
C SER A 96 -23.14 6.30 -0.27
N ALA A 97 -22.06 7.06 -0.41
CA ALA A 97 -21.22 7.52 0.71
C ALA A 97 -21.90 8.55 1.62
N VAL A 98 -22.81 9.36 1.06
CA VAL A 98 -23.44 10.50 1.76
C VAL A 98 -24.23 10.02 2.97
N SER A 99 -24.94 8.90 2.84
CA SER A 99 -25.72 8.33 3.94
C SER A 99 -24.87 7.89 5.14
N LEU A 100 -23.60 7.52 4.96
CA LEU A 100 -22.76 7.08 6.08
C LEU A 100 -22.40 8.26 7.00
N PHE A 101 -21.98 9.39 6.41
CA PHE A 101 -21.48 10.54 7.17
C PHE A 101 -22.61 11.32 7.87
N GLU A 102 -23.85 11.18 7.39
CA GLU A 102 -25.04 11.74 8.05
C GLU A 102 -25.53 10.86 9.20
N GLN A 103 -25.31 9.54 9.13
CA GLN A 103 -25.83 8.59 10.11
C GLN A 103 -24.94 8.38 11.33
N TYR A 104 -23.64 8.68 11.26
CA TYR A 104 -22.68 8.35 12.32
C TYR A 104 -21.91 9.57 12.79
N ARG A 105 -21.67 9.65 14.10
CA ARG A 105 -20.76 10.60 14.74
C ARG A 105 -19.77 9.89 15.66
N VAL A 106 -18.65 10.55 15.93
CA VAL A 106 -17.63 10.03 16.85
C VAL A 106 -17.94 10.51 18.27
N ASN A 107 -17.89 9.59 19.24
CA ASN A 107 -17.97 9.92 20.66
C ASN A 107 -16.64 10.57 21.13
N PRO A 108 -16.63 11.87 21.51
CA PRO A 108 -15.40 12.57 21.86
C PRO A 108 -14.67 11.99 23.08
N LEU A 109 -15.41 11.48 24.07
CA LEU A 109 -14.83 10.87 25.27
C LEU A 109 -14.09 9.58 24.92
N VAL A 110 -14.70 8.73 24.10
CA VAL A 110 -14.09 7.46 23.68
C VAL A 110 -12.88 7.74 22.77
N LEU A 111 -12.95 8.75 21.90
CA LEU A 111 -11.78 9.20 21.13
C LEU A 111 -10.64 9.64 22.05
N PHE A 112 -10.92 10.46 23.08
CA PHE A 112 -9.92 10.88 24.06
C PHE A 112 -9.27 9.69 24.77
N VAL A 113 -10.08 8.76 25.29
CA VAL A 113 -9.60 7.55 25.98
C VAL A 113 -8.77 6.68 25.04
N PHE A 114 -9.23 6.47 23.81
CA PHE A 114 -8.52 5.68 22.81
C PHE A 114 -7.17 6.31 22.44
N SER A 115 -7.11 7.63 22.24
CA SER A 115 -5.85 8.35 22.04
C SER A 115 -4.91 8.22 23.23
N GLY A 116 -5.44 8.30 24.46
CA GLY A 116 -4.66 8.10 25.68
C GLY A 116 -4.04 6.71 25.75
N MET A 117 -4.81 5.65 25.42
CA MET A 117 -4.31 4.28 25.37
C MET A 117 -3.20 4.11 24.33
N ILE A 118 -3.34 4.71 23.14
CA ILE A 118 -2.30 4.68 22.10
C ILE A 118 -1.04 5.38 22.58
N LEU A 119 -1.18 6.55 23.21
CA LEU A 119 -0.05 7.31 23.74
C LEU A 119 0.68 6.51 24.83
N LEU A 120 -0.05 5.90 25.77
CA LEU A 120 0.52 5.03 26.81
C LEU A 120 1.23 3.82 26.21
N GLY A 121 0.62 3.15 25.22
CA GLY A 121 1.25 2.03 24.50
C GLY A 121 2.51 2.47 23.75
N GLY A 122 2.50 3.66 23.15
CA GLY A 122 3.68 4.26 22.52
C GLY A 122 4.79 4.57 23.53
N LEU A 123 4.45 5.11 24.71
CA LEU A 123 5.40 5.41 25.78
C LEU A 123 6.02 4.12 26.33
N TYR A 124 5.20 3.08 26.50
CA TYR A 124 5.69 1.75 26.87
C TYR A 124 6.64 1.19 25.81
N PHE A 125 6.27 1.25 24.52
CA PHE A 125 7.14 0.83 23.42
C PHE A 125 8.47 1.61 23.39
N PHE A 126 8.41 2.92 23.59
CA PHE A 126 9.58 3.79 23.67
C PHE A 126 10.52 3.38 24.80
N GLN A 127 9.97 3.07 25.98
CA GLN A 127 10.74 2.64 27.14
C GLN A 127 11.40 1.26 26.94
N VAL A 128 10.65 0.27 26.44
CA VAL A 128 11.20 -1.09 26.25
C VAL A 128 12.21 -1.21 25.10
N THR A 129 12.22 -0.23 24.19
CA THR A 129 13.17 -0.17 23.06
C THR A 129 14.40 0.71 23.33
N GLY A 130 14.63 1.09 24.60
CA GLY A 130 15.85 1.79 25.03
C GLY A 130 15.64 3.18 25.66
N GLY A 131 14.40 3.69 25.68
CA GLY A 131 14.06 4.94 26.36
C GLY A 131 14.68 6.20 25.72
N ALA A 132 14.64 7.31 26.46
CA ALA A 132 15.00 8.63 25.93
C ALA A 132 16.45 8.70 25.44
N GLU A 133 17.38 8.07 26.15
CA GLU A 133 18.80 8.08 25.81
C GLU A 133 19.04 7.46 24.44
N ALA A 134 18.53 6.25 24.17
CA ALA A 134 18.70 5.58 22.89
C ALA A 134 18.02 6.34 21.73
N TRP A 135 16.77 6.77 21.93
CA TRP A 135 15.97 7.40 20.88
C TRP A 135 16.42 8.80 20.47
N PHE A 136 17.05 9.56 21.38
CA PHE A 136 17.56 10.91 21.07
C PHE A 136 19.03 10.92 20.68
N SER A 137 19.86 10.01 21.22
CA SER A 137 21.30 9.95 20.87
C SER A 137 21.55 9.26 19.53
N ASN A 138 20.81 8.19 19.22
CA ASN A 138 20.99 7.45 17.97
C ASN A 138 19.66 6.89 17.45
N TYR A 139 18.88 7.78 16.81
CA TYR A 139 17.56 7.47 16.26
C TYR A 139 17.58 6.32 15.23
N SER A 140 18.54 6.34 14.30
CA SER A 140 18.59 5.39 13.18
C SER A 140 18.81 3.97 13.68
N ASP A 141 19.79 3.77 14.55
CA ASP A 141 20.15 2.44 15.05
C ASP A 141 19.09 1.91 16.01
N THR A 142 18.57 2.77 16.90
CA THR A 142 17.45 2.42 17.78
C THR A 142 16.20 2.02 16.99
N TYR A 143 15.93 2.72 15.87
CA TYR A 143 14.80 2.40 15.01
C TYR A 143 14.95 1.05 14.30
N LEU A 144 16.17 0.69 13.87
CA LEU A 144 16.43 -0.51 13.06
C LEU A 144 16.70 -1.77 13.90
N GLU A 145 17.42 -1.64 15.01
CA GLU A 145 17.95 -2.79 15.75
C GLU A 145 17.19 -3.07 17.05
N ASN A 146 16.93 -2.03 17.85
CA ASN A 146 16.36 -2.19 19.20
C ASN A 146 14.87 -2.55 19.22
N LYS A 147 14.20 -2.60 18.06
CA LYS A 147 12.81 -3.04 17.92
C LYS A 147 12.65 -4.55 17.82
N LYS A 148 13.74 -5.29 17.60
CA LYS A 148 13.70 -6.75 17.44
C LYS A 148 13.07 -7.38 18.69
N GLY A 149 12.10 -8.28 18.48
CA GLY A 149 11.32 -8.90 19.57
C GLY A 149 10.00 -8.22 19.91
N TYR A 150 9.80 -6.94 19.58
CA TYR A 150 8.56 -6.19 19.90
C TYR A 150 7.63 -6.02 18.68
N GLY A 151 7.68 -6.94 17.72
CA GLY A 151 6.96 -6.85 16.45
C GLY A 151 5.44 -6.75 16.60
N LEU A 152 4.83 -7.54 17.49
CA LEU A 152 3.38 -7.52 17.72
C LEU A 152 2.91 -6.19 18.32
N LEU A 153 3.64 -5.67 19.33
CA LEU A 153 3.33 -4.38 19.94
C LEU A 153 3.46 -3.25 18.90
N ASN A 154 4.53 -3.25 18.10
CA ASN A 154 4.71 -2.29 17.03
C ASN A 154 3.58 -2.38 15.99
N PHE A 155 3.16 -3.59 15.60
CA PHE A 155 2.03 -3.81 14.70
C PHE A 155 0.73 -3.22 15.25
N LEU A 156 0.38 -3.53 16.50
CA LEU A 156 -0.82 -3.02 17.15
C LEU A 156 -0.80 -1.49 17.22
N LEU A 157 0.35 -0.88 17.54
CA LEU A 157 0.49 0.58 17.56
C LEU A 157 0.38 1.20 16.16
N ILE A 158 0.93 0.56 15.13
CA ILE A 158 0.84 1.02 13.73
C ILE A 158 -0.62 1.01 13.27
N MET A 159 -1.32 -0.09 13.49
CA MET A 159 -2.71 -0.24 13.07
C MET A 159 -3.65 0.65 13.88
N SER A 160 -3.42 0.78 15.19
CA SER A 160 -4.22 1.65 16.06
C SER A 160 -4.01 3.12 15.75
N SER A 161 -2.79 3.56 15.44
CA SER A 161 -2.52 4.94 15.04
C SER A 161 -3.07 5.27 13.64
N ASN A 162 -3.04 4.33 12.69
CA ASN A 162 -3.74 4.47 11.41
C ASN A 162 -5.24 4.66 11.62
N PHE A 163 -5.84 3.83 12.48
CA PHE A 163 -7.25 3.95 12.83
C PHE A 163 -7.55 5.27 13.55
N LEU A 164 -6.67 5.72 14.45
CA LEU A 164 -6.81 7.02 15.12
C LEU A 164 -6.80 8.18 14.13
N ALA A 165 -5.90 8.18 13.14
CA ALA A 165 -5.87 9.19 12.09
C ALA A 165 -7.17 9.19 11.25
N PHE A 166 -7.70 8.01 10.93
CA PHE A 166 -9.00 7.86 10.26
C PHE A 166 -10.15 8.42 11.12
N VAL A 167 -10.21 8.06 12.40
CA VAL A 167 -11.24 8.53 13.33
C VAL A 167 -11.17 10.04 13.51
N LEU A 168 -9.96 10.62 13.55
CA LEU A 168 -9.78 12.07 13.60
C LEU A 168 -10.36 12.77 12.37
N GLY A 169 -10.07 12.25 11.16
CA GLY A 169 -10.66 12.77 9.93
C GLY A 169 -12.18 12.65 9.93
N PHE A 170 -12.70 11.52 10.39
CA PHE A 170 -14.14 11.27 10.48
C PHE A 170 -14.80 12.22 11.50
N TYR A 171 -14.19 12.43 12.66
CA TYR A 171 -14.63 13.37 13.69
C TYR A 171 -14.68 14.79 13.13
N TRP A 172 -13.61 15.23 12.45
CA TRP A 172 -13.56 16.56 11.84
C TRP A 172 -14.68 16.77 10.83
N LYS A 173 -14.95 15.77 9.97
CA LYS A 173 -16.00 15.88 8.94
C LYS A 173 -17.42 15.86 9.51
N THR A 174 -17.68 15.07 10.56
CA THR A 174 -19.05 14.77 11.02
C THR A 174 -19.51 15.59 12.23
N GLN A 175 -18.58 16.14 13.01
CA GLN A 175 -18.92 16.84 14.25
C GLN A 175 -19.34 18.29 13.99
N ARG A 176 -20.44 18.73 14.62
CA ARG A 176 -20.94 20.12 14.53
C ARG A 176 -20.04 21.13 15.24
N ARG A 177 -19.42 20.73 16.35
CA ARG A 177 -18.51 21.56 17.17
C ARG A 177 -17.25 20.76 17.46
N ILE A 178 -16.13 21.23 16.94
CA ILE A 178 -14.83 20.60 17.10
C ILE A 178 -14.20 21.09 18.41
N SER A 179 -13.77 20.16 19.25
CA SER A 179 -12.97 20.47 20.43
C SER A 179 -11.49 20.57 20.02
N TYR A 180 -10.95 21.80 20.06
CA TYR A 180 -9.54 22.04 19.73
C TYR A 180 -8.56 21.38 20.72
N THR A 181 -8.96 21.22 21.99
CA THR A 181 -8.14 20.52 23.00
C THR A 181 -8.05 19.03 22.69
N LEU A 182 -9.15 18.39 22.33
CA LEU A 182 -9.16 17.00 21.88
C LEU A 182 -8.35 16.82 20.59
N LEU A 183 -8.53 17.72 19.63
CA LEU A 183 -7.77 17.72 18.39
C LEU A 183 -6.27 17.80 18.64
N ALA A 184 -5.82 18.75 19.46
CA ALA A 184 -4.42 18.90 19.83
C ALA A 184 -3.87 17.64 20.52
N PHE A 185 -4.65 17.05 21.44
CA PHE A 185 -4.26 15.81 22.12
C PHE A 185 -4.08 14.64 21.16
N VAL A 186 -5.01 14.44 20.22
CA VAL A 186 -4.92 13.40 19.19
C VAL A 186 -3.71 13.64 18.29
N LEU A 187 -3.44 14.90 17.90
CA LEU A 187 -2.28 15.24 17.08
C LEU A 187 -0.97 14.96 17.79
N VAL A 188 -0.86 15.26 19.09
CA VAL A 188 0.32 14.90 19.89
C VAL A 188 0.54 13.39 19.89
N ALA A 189 -0.52 12.60 20.10
CA ALA A 189 -0.41 11.13 20.05
C ALA A 189 0.05 10.63 18.67
N LEU A 190 -0.50 11.18 17.58
CA LEU A 190 -0.10 10.81 16.22
C LEU A 190 1.35 11.22 15.90
N VAL A 191 1.78 12.42 16.27
CA VAL A 191 3.16 12.89 16.07
C VAL A 191 4.14 12.00 16.84
N PHE A 192 3.82 11.67 18.08
CA PHE A 192 4.63 10.76 18.89
C PHE A 192 4.69 9.35 18.28
N CYS A 193 3.56 8.81 17.81
CA CYS A 193 3.55 7.54 17.08
C CYS A 193 4.36 7.60 15.78
N ALA A 194 4.27 8.70 15.01
CA ALA A 194 5.07 8.88 13.79
C ALA A 194 6.56 8.88 14.10
N TYR A 195 6.98 9.50 15.21
CA TYR A 195 8.36 9.52 15.66
C TYR A 195 8.92 8.11 15.88
N ILE A 196 8.26 7.32 16.74
CA ILE A 196 8.73 5.97 17.10
C ILE A 196 8.54 4.95 15.97
N GLN A 197 7.59 5.16 15.05
CA GLN A 197 7.29 4.25 13.94
C GLN A 197 7.93 4.65 12.60
N GLY A 198 8.71 5.73 12.56
CA GLY A 198 9.42 6.18 11.38
C GLY A 198 8.75 7.39 10.72
N VAL A 199 9.24 8.58 11.04
CA VAL A 199 8.60 9.87 10.66
C VAL A 199 8.38 9.97 9.15
N LYS A 200 9.37 9.54 8.36
CA LYS A 200 9.44 9.74 6.90
C LYS A 200 8.27 9.11 6.12
N SER A 201 7.76 7.96 6.54
CA SER A 201 6.65 7.26 5.85
C SER A 201 5.32 7.38 6.57
N ARG A 202 5.32 7.43 7.91
CA ARG A 202 4.09 7.37 8.71
C ARG A 202 3.22 8.61 8.58
N ILE A 203 3.81 9.79 8.42
CA ILE A 203 3.05 11.04 8.21
C ILE A 203 2.19 10.94 6.95
N PHE A 204 2.71 10.39 5.84
CA PHE A 204 1.94 10.21 4.61
C PHE A 204 0.77 9.25 4.81
N TYR A 205 0.98 8.13 5.53
CA TYR A 205 -0.11 7.22 5.87
C TYR A 205 -1.19 7.90 6.73
N PHE A 206 -0.81 8.68 7.74
CA PHE A 206 -1.77 9.44 8.54
C PHE A 206 -2.53 10.46 7.72
N ALA A 207 -1.87 11.16 6.80
CA ALA A 207 -2.53 12.10 5.89
C ALA A 207 -3.55 11.37 4.98
N ILE A 208 -3.22 10.19 4.46
CA ILE A 208 -4.15 9.36 3.67
C ILE A 208 -5.35 8.95 4.53
N PHE A 209 -5.13 8.35 5.70
CA PHE A 209 -6.20 7.87 6.57
C PHE A 209 -7.10 9.00 7.07
N PHE A 210 -6.51 10.14 7.46
CA PHE A 210 -7.25 11.35 7.80
C PHE A 210 -8.11 11.83 6.64
N SER A 211 -7.61 11.76 5.41
CA SER A 211 -8.31 12.28 4.22
C SER A 211 -9.41 11.37 3.67
N ILE A 212 -9.51 10.11 4.11
CA ILE A 212 -10.52 9.12 3.62
C ILE A 212 -11.94 9.68 3.57
N PRO A 213 -12.45 10.39 4.60
CA PRO A 213 -13.81 10.91 4.57
C PRO A 213 -14.06 11.86 3.40
N TRP A 214 -13.07 12.60 2.93
CA TRP A 214 -13.19 13.48 1.76
C TRP A 214 -12.93 12.74 0.45
N LEU A 215 -11.89 11.89 0.41
CA LEU A 215 -11.51 11.12 -0.78
C LEU A 215 -12.62 10.20 -1.28
N THR A 216 -13.38 9.60 -0.35
CA THR A 216 -14.54 8.74 -0.68
C THR A 216 -15.69 9.47 -1.37
N THR A 217 -15.84 10.78 -1.15
CA THR A 217 -16.87 11.59 -1.81
C THR A 217 -16.34 12.31 -3.06
N LEU A 218 -15.03 12.27 -3.29
CA LEU A 218 -14.39 12.97 -4.39
C LEU A 218 -14.65 12.21 -5.70
N ARG A 219 -15.19 12.93 -6.69
CA ARG A 219 -15.25 12.44 -8.07
C ARG A 219 -13.95 12.73 -8.81
N LEU A 220 -13.33 11.67 -9.33
CA LEU A 220 -12.15 11.67 -10.17
C LEU A 220 -12.50 12.13 -11.60
N THR A 221 -11.94 13.26 -11.99
CA THR A 221 -11.89 13.73 -13.39
C THR A 221 -10.48 13.52 -13.93
N LEU A 222 -10.27 13.62 -15.25
CA LEU A 222 -8.91 13.52 -15.82
C LEU A 222 -7.98 14.59 -15.25
N PHE A 223 -8.46 15.83 -15.16
CA PHE A 223 -7.71 16.93 -14.56
C PHE A 223 -7.31 16.65 -13.11
N LYS A 224 -8.26 16.19 -12.28
CA LYS A 224 -7.95 15.80 -10.89
C LYS A 224 -6.96 14.63 -10.84
N GLY A 225 -7.06 13.67 -11.75
CA GLY A 225 -6.10 12.57 -11.87
C GLY A 225 -4.69 13.08 -12.18
N ALA A 226 -4.55 14.01 -13.13
CA ALA A 226 -3.28 14.64 -13.45
C ALA A 226 -2.71 15.42 -12.24
N VAL A 227 -3.54 16.19 -11.53
CA VAL A 227 -3.13 16.90 -10.32
C VAL A 227 -2.67 15.93 -9.22
N LEU A 228 -3.40 14.82 -9.01
CA LEU A 228 -3.00 13.77 -8.06
C LEU A 228 -1.66 13.13 -8.45
N PHE A 229 -1.44 12.90 -9.75
CA PHE A 229 -0.18 12.34 -10.24
C PHE A 229 0.99 13.31 -10.04
N VAL A 230 0.83 14.60 -10.37
CA VAL A 230 1.86 15.62 -10.11
C VAL A 230 2.15 15.73 -8.61
N GLY A 231 1.11 15.73 -7.78
CA GLY A 231 1.25 15.72 -6.32
C GLY A 231 1.98 14.48 -5.81
N PHE A 232 1.71 13.31 -6.39
CA PHE A 232 2.44 12.07 -6.10
C PHE A 232 3.92 12.19 -6.48
N VAL A 233 4.25 12.68 -7.68
CA VAL A 233 5.64 12.85 -8.12
C VAL A 233 6.40 13.78 -7.17
N LEU A 234 5.81 14.93 -6.80
CA LEU A 234 6.43 15.86 -5.85
C LEU A 234 6.63 15.24 -4.46
N ALA A 235 5.60 14.56 -3.93
CA ALA A 235 5.68 13.90 -2.63
C ALA A 235 6.71 12.75 -2.62
N PHE A 236 6.77 11.98 -3.71
CA PHE A 236 7.74 10.91 -3.89
C PHE A 236 9.15 11.47 -3.98
N SER A 237 9.38 12.50 -4.78
CA SER A 237 10.68 13.19 -4.90
C SER A 237 11.14 13.75 -3.56
N PHE A 238 10.25 14.43 -2.83
CA PHE A 238 10.53 14.92 -1.49
C PHE A 238 10.90 13.78 -0.53
N ALA A 239 10.09 12.72 -0.49
CA ALA A 239 10.37 11.56 0.37
C ALA A 239 11.70 10.89 0.02
N MET A 240 12.05 10.81 -1.26
CA MET A 240 13.29 10.21 -1.73
C MET A 240 14.51 11.05 -1.38
N TYR A 241 14.45 12.37 -1.53
CA TYR A 241 15.49 13.29 -1.08
C TYR A 241 15.83 13.08 0.41
N PHE A 242 14.82 13.04 1.27
CA PHE A 242 15.04 12.79 2.71
C PHE A 242 15.50 11.37 3.00
N ARG A 243 14.99 10.36 2.27
CA ARG A 243 15.40 8.97 2.44
C ARG A 243 16.87 8.76 2.09
N SER A 244 17.35 9.44 1.06
CA SER A 244 18.71 9.32 0.55
C SER A 244 19.70 10.31 1.18
N ASN A 245 19.31 10.98 2.27
CA ASN A 245 20.11 12.02 2.93
C ASN A 245 20.63 13.10 1.95
N GLY A 246 19.77 13.51 1.01
CA GLY A 246 20.09 14.55 0.04
C GLY A 246 20.78 14.07 -1.24
N PHE A 247 21.06 12.77 -1.40
CA PHE A 247 21.68 12.25 -2.63
C PHE A 247 20.89 12.61 -3.90
N TYR A 248 19.57 12.39 -3.93
CA TYR A 248 18.70 12.79 -5.04
C TYR A 248 18.33 14.29 -4.95
N SER A 249 19.33 15.16 -5.09
CA SER A 249 19.20 16.61 -4.88
C SER A 249 18.73 17.39 -6.10
N THR A 250 18.90 16.85 -7.31
CA THR A 250 18.54 17.54 -8.56
C THR A 250 17.35 16.86 -9.27
N PRO A 251 16.56 17.61 -10.07
CA PRO A 251 15.47 17.05 -10.85
C PRO A 251 15.90 15.91 -11.79
N GLU A 252 17.10 15.99 -12.37
CA GLU A 252 17.67 14.99 -13.27
C GLU A 252 17.89 13.66 -12.55
N MET A 253 18.55 13.70 -11.38
CA MET A 253 18.77 12.52 -10.54
C MET A 253 17.46 11.89 -10.08
N LEU A 254 16.44 12.70 -9.79
CA LEU A 254 15.13 12.22 -9.40
C LEU A 254 14.40 11.53 -10.55
N LEU A 255 14.41 12.12 -11.75
CA LEU A 255 13.82 11.54 -12.95
C LEU A 255 14.47 10.20 -13.32
N GLU A 256 15.79 10.12 -13.25
CA GLU A 256 16.50 8.84 -13.47
C GLU A 256 16.20 7.83 -12.36
N TYR A 257 16.06 8.29 -11.11
CA TYR A 257 15.67 7.42 -10.01
C TYR A 257 14.27 6.84 -10.19
N PHE A 258 13.31 7.58 -10.77
CA PHE A 258 12.01 7.02 -11.14
C PHE A 258 12.17 5.80 -12.06
N LEU A 259 13.01 5.89 -13.09
CA LEU A 259 13.27 4.78 -14.02
C LEU A 259 13.94 3.58 -13.34
N SER A 260 14.85 3.82 -12.38
CA SER A 260 15.48 2.74 -11.61
C SER A 260 14.55 2.14 -10.55
N TYR A 261 13.62 2.92 -9.97
CA TYR A 261 12.73 2.49 -8.89
C TYR A 261 11.55 1.64 -9.38
N PHE A 262 10.95 2.02 -10.51
CA PHE A 262 9.82 1.32 -11.11
C PHE A 262 10.32 0.20 -12.05
N ASN A 263 11.09 -0.74 -11.50
CA ASN A 263 11.83 -1.78 -12.23
C ASN A 263 11.14 -3.16 -12.24
N THR A 264 9.91 -3.27 -11.76
CA THR A 264 9.29 -4.57 -11.47
C THR A 264 9.16 -5.48 -12.70
N ILE A 265 8.93 -4.91 -13.89
CA ILE A 265 8.82 -5.70 -15.12
C ILE A 265 10.16 -6.34 -15.52
N PHE A 266 11.28 -5.66 -15.28
CA PHE A 266 12.61 -6.23 -15.54
C PHE A 266 12.91 -7.39 -14.60
N LEU A 267 12.45 -7.29 -13.35
CA LEU A 267 12.51 -8.40 -12.40
C LEU A 267 11.66 -9.58 -12.89
N HIS A 268 10.46 -9.33 -13.42
CA HIS A 268 9.66 -10.40 -14.01
C HIS A 268 10.31 -11.04 -15.24
N ASP A 269 10.82 -10.24 -16.17
CA ASP A 269 11.51 -10.70 -17.38
C ASP A 269 12.74 -11.57 -17.06
N MET A 270 13.46 -11.23 -15.99
CA MET A 270 14.54 -12.08 -15.47
C MET A 270 14.06 -13.48 -15.08
N ILE A 271 12.91 -13.58 -14.40
CA ILE A 271 12.34 -14.88 -14.00
C ILE A 271 11.87 -15.67 -15.21
N LEU A 272 11.25 -15.03 -16.20
CA LEU A 272 10.80 -15.71 -17.43
C LEU A 272 11.97 -16.35 -18.18
N ARG A 273 13.16 -15.72 -18.15
CA ARG A 273 14.37 -16.23 -18.80
C ARG A 273 15.06 -17.35 -18.00
N ASP A 274 15.06 -17.22 -16.68
CA ASP A 274 15.91 -18.06 -15.81
C ASP A 274 15.18 -19.24 -15.18
N MET A 275 13.85 -19.18 -15.05
CA MET A 275 13.06 -20.19 -14.36
C MET A 275 11.89 -20.69 -15.22
N PRO A 276 11.65 -22.01 -15.30
CA PRO A 276 10.43 -22.54 -15.90
C PRO A 276 9.20 -22.23 -15.03
N PRO A 277 7.98 -22.18 -15.62
CA PRO A 277 6.76 -21.98 -14.84
C PRO A 277 6.55 -23.13 -13.85
N ASN A 278 6.00 -22.83 -12.67
CA ASN A 278 5.84 -23.81 -11.60
C ASN A 278 4.50 -23.65 -10.86
N PHE A 279 4.14 -24.63 -10.04
CA PHE A 279 2.93 -24.65 -9.24
C PHE A 279 3.26 -24.71 -7.75
N LEU A 280 2.58 -23.87 -6.96
CA LEU A 280 2.64 -23.82 -5.49
C LEU A 280 4.04 -23.57 -4.89
N LEU A 281 5.01 -23.09 -5.67
CA LEU A 281 6.41 -23.01 -5.27
C LEU A 281 6.65 -22.16 -4.01
N THR A 282 5.92 -21.05 -3.87
CA THR A 282 6.09 -20.09 -2.77
C THR A 282 4.83 -19.88 -1.94
N MET A 283 3.72 -20.59 -2.25
CA MET A 283 2.45 -20.44 -1.51
C MET A 283 2.57 -20.77 -0.01
N GLY A 284 3.50 -21.66 0.37
CA GLY A 284 3.73 -22.02 1.77
C GLY A 284 4.55 -21.01 2.57
N TYR A 285 5.24 -20.06 1.92
CA TYR A 285 6.19 -19.16 2.61
C TYR A 285 5.54 -18.29 3.70
N PRO A 286 4.32 -17.75 3.51
CA PRO A 286 3.66 -17.00 4.57
C PRO A 286 3.40 -17.83 5.83
N LEU A 287 3.10 -19.13 5.68
CA LEU A 287 2.86 -20.05 6.79
C LEU A 287 4.13 -20.33 7.59
N ASN A 288 5.30 -20.33 6.93
CA ASN A 288 6.58 -20.50 7.63
C ASN A 288 6.75 -19.45 8.72
N LYS A 289 6.34 -18.19 8.47
CA LYS A 289 6.41 -17.15 9.50
C LYS A 289 5.54 -17.48 10.72
N TRP A 290 4.37 -18.09 10.50
CA TRP A 290 3.48 -18.50 11.58
C TRP A 290 4.03 -19.66 12.40
N LEU A 291 4.64 -20.64 11.74
CA LEU A 291 5.27 -21.79 12.40
C LEU A 291 6.39 -21.39 13.37
N THR A 292 7.07 -20.27 13.11
CA THR A 292 8.09 -19.73 14.03
C THR A 292 7.53 -19.33 15.40
N PHE A 293 6.25 -18.95 15.50
CA PHE A 293 5.62 -18.67 16.81
C PHE A 293 5.35 -19.93 17.63
N PHE A 294 5.25 -21.08 16.97
CA PHE A 294 5.06 -22.39 17.61
C PHE A 294 6.39 -23.11 17.89
N GLY A 295 7.52 -22.40 17.76
CA GLY A 295 8.84 -22.96 18.03
C GLY A 295 9.30 -24.00 17.01
N VAL A 296 8.65 -24.09 15.85
CA VAL A 296 9.13 -24.90 14.72
C VAL A 296 10.25 -24.09 14.04
N PRO A 297 11.53 -24.50 14.17
CA PRO A 297 12.60 -23.82 13.48
C PRO A 297 12.43 -24.04 11.97
N SER A 298 12.27 -22.97 11.20
CA SER A 298 12.30 -23.05 9.73
C SER A 298 13.71 -22.68 9.27
N GLU A 299 14.65 -23.61 9.24
CA GLU A 299 16.08 -23.30 9.07
C GLU A 299 16.41 -22.47 7.79
N ASP A 300 15.52 -22.41 6.79
CA ASP A 300 15.66 -21.57 5.58
C ASP A 300 14.88 -20.24 5.55
N TYR A 301 14.04 -19.95 6.56
CA TYR A 301 13.28 -18.70 6.83
C TYR A 301 12.70 -17.88 5.65
N MET A 302 12.45 -18.43 4.46
CA MET A 302 11.76 -17.68 3.40
C MET A 302 10.30 -17.43 3.83
N HIS A 303 9.96 -16.15 3.98
CA HIS A 303 8.64 -15.69 4.46
C HIS A 303 7.79 -15.06 3.36
N ASP A 304 8.43 -14.67 2.26
CA ASP A 304 7.80 -14.15 1.06
C ASP A 304 8.71 -14.42 -0.15
N ILE A 305 8.11 -14.33 -1.34
CA ILE A 305 8.79 -14.51 -2.62
C ILE A 305 9.90 -13.47 -2.83
N SER A 306 9.70 -12.25 -2.33
CA SER A 306 10.62 -11.13 -2.49
C SER A 306 11.97 -11.41 -1.83
N ARG A 307 11.97 -11.92 -0.59
CA ARG A 307 13.18 -12.35 0.12
C ARG A 307 13.87 -13.48 -0.65
N TRP A 308 13.12 -14.50 -1.06
CA TRP A 308 13.68 -15.67 -1.74
C TRP A 308 14.39 -15.28 -3.03
N LEU A 309 13.72 -14.59 -3.94
CA LEU A 309 14.31 -14.18 -5.20
C LEU A 309 15.42 -13.12 -5.02
N THR A 310 15.31 -12.22 -4.02
CA THR A 310 16.41 -11.30 -3.70
C THR A 310 17.66 -12.04 -3.24
N SER A 311 17.51 -13.12 -2.46
CA SER A 311 18.66 -13.90 -1.99
C SER A 311 19.41 -14.61 -3.14
N ILE A 312 18.72 -14.90 -4.24
CA ILE A 312 19.29 -15.52 -5.44
C ILE A 312 19.92 -14.46 -6.35
N TYR A 313 19.16 -13.43 -6.73
CA TYR A 313 19.56 -12.47 -7.78
C TYR A 313 20.32 -11.25 -7.26
N PHE A 314 20.08 -10.87 -6.00
CA PHE A 314 20.67 -9.69 -5.38
C PHE A 314 21.25 -10.03 -3.99
N PRO A 315 22.15 -11.04 -3.90
CA PRO A 315 22.64 -11.54 -2.61
C PRO A 315 23.32 -10.46 -1.77
N LYS A 316 24.02 -9.50 -2.41
CA LYS A 316 24.64 -8.37 -1.71
C LYS A 316 23.60 -7.48 -1.00
N GLN A 317 22.41 -7.30 -1.58
CA GLN A 317 21.36 -6.47 -0.96
C GLN A 317 20.72 -7.17 0.23
N TRP A 318 20.52 -8.49 0.13
CA TRP A 318 19.97 -9.27 1.24
C TRP A 318 20.99 -9.49 2.35
N PHE A 319 22.10 -10.17 2.05
CA PHE A 319 23.09 -10.57 3.05
C PHE A 319 23.92 -9.38 3.58
N GLY A 320 24.14 -8.36 2.75
CA GLY A 320 24.90 -7.16 3.15
C GLY A 320 24.04 -6.01 3.66
N GLY A 321 22.79 -5.89 3.21
CA GLY A 321 21.94 -4.73 3.50
C GLY A 321 20.60 -5.03 4.17
N ALA A 322 20.26 -6.31 4.40
CA ALA A 322 18.96 -6.75 4.89
C ALA A 322 17.76 -6.16 4.12
N ALA A 323 17.94 -5.90 2.82
CA ALA A 323 16.96 -5.30 1.94
C ALA A 323 16.40 -6.31 0.94
N THR A 324 15.14 -6.14 0.55
CA THR A 324 14.48 -6.96 -0.47
C THR A 324 14.12 -6.13 -1.70
N GLN A 325 14.36 -6.71 -2.89
CA GLN A 325 13.71 -6.26 -4.11
C GLN A 325 12.23 -6.62 -4.03
N GLN A 326 11.39 -5.80 -4.65
CA GLN A 326 9.95 -6.01 -4.65
C GLN A 326 9.52 -6.53 -6.02
N TRP A 327 9.12 -7.79 -6.05
CA TRP A 327 8.77 -8.49 -7.28
C TRP A 327 7.29 -8.25 -7.60
N PRO A 328 6.90 -8.22 -8.88
CA PRO A 328 5.52 -7.98 -9.26
C PRO A 328 4.65 -9.22 -9.07
N VAL A 329 3.33 -9.01 -9.03
CA VAL A 329 2.34 -10.11 -8.90
C VAL A 329 2.45 -11.12 -10.04
N GLU A 330 2.83 -10.68 -11.25
CA GLU A 330 3.09 -11.53 -12.41
C GLU A 330 4.10 -12.63 -12.10
N THR A 331 5.15 -12.32 -11.33
CA THR A 331 6.16 -13.30 -10.91
C THR A 331 5.57 -14.35 -9.97
N GLU A 332 4.72 -13.95 -9.04
CA GLU A 332 4.06 -14.90 -8.14
C GLU A 332 3.06 -15.77 -8.89
N LEU A 333 2.32 -15.20 -9.84
CA LEU A 333 1.40 -15.94 -10.69
C LEU A 333 2.14 -17.00 -11.52
N TYR A 334 3.26 -16.62 -12.13
CA TYR A 334 4.10 -17.51 -12.94
C TYR A 334 4.69 -18.69 -12.12
N LEU A 335 5.14 -18.42 -10.90
CA LEU A 335 5.82 -19.43 -10.06
C LEU A 335 4.86 -20.27 -9.21
N ASN A 336 3.61 -19.85 -9.03
CA ASN A 336 2.64 -20.58 -8.20
C ASN A 336 1.45 -21.15 -8.94
N TYR A 337 1.12 -20.60 -10.12
CA TYR A 337 -0.04 -21.01 -10.90
C TYR A 337 0.34 -21.46 -12.31
N GLY A 338 1.64 -21.54 -12.62
CA GLY A 338 2.18 -22.06 -13.86
C GLY A 338 1.57 -21.38 -15.10
N ASN A 339 0.80 -22.15 -15.87
CA ASN A 339 0.20 -21.70 -17.13
C ASN A 339 -0.70 -20.46 -16.94
N TYR A 340 -0.57 -19.50 -17.85
CA TYR A 340 -1.36 -18.26 -17.93
C TYR A 340 -2.87 -18.45 -17.79
N LEU A 341 -3.42 -19.59 -18.22
CA LEU A 341 -4.85 -19.90 -18.06
C LEU A 341 -5.26 -19.96 -16.58
N PHE A 342 -4.40 -20.48 -15.70
CA PHE A 342 -4.72 -20.63 -14.27
C PHE A 342 -4.60 -19.34 -13.49
N TRP A 343 -3.94 -18.31 -14.03
CA TRP A 343 -3.82 -17.00 -13.39
C TRP A 343 -5.19 -16.33 -13.19
N VAL A 344 -6.17 -16.69 -14.01
CA VAL A 344 -7.56 -16.20 -13.91
C VAL A 344 -8.16 -16.48 -12.54
N VAL A 345 -7.86 -17.64 -11.95
CA VAL A 345 -8.47 -18.08 -10.68
C VAL A 345 -8.08 -17.18 -9.50
N PRO A 346 -6.80 -17.02 -9.14
CA PRO A 346 -6.42 -16.16 -8.01
C PRO A 346 -6.81 -14.70 -8.26
N ILE A 347 -6.67 -14.20 -9.49
CA ILE A 347 -7.04 -12.82 -9.85
C ILE A 347 -8.55 -12.59 -9.67
N PHE A 348 -9.39 -13.55 -10.10
CA PHE A 348 -10.84 -13.50 -9.89
C PHE A 348 -11.20 -13.48 -8.41
N VAL A 349 -10.60 -14.36 -7.61
CA VAL A 349 -10.88 -14.45 -6.16
C VAL A 349 -10.50 -13.16 -5.43
N TYR A 350 -9.31 -12.62 -5.70
CA TYR A 350 -8.89 -11.34 -5.10
C TYR A 350 -9.75 -10.17 -5.55
N SER A 351 -10.11 -10.12 -6.84
CA SER A 351 -11.01 -9.09 -7.38
C SER A 351 -12.39 -9.16 -6.73
N LEU A 352 -12.94 -10.36 -6.54
CA LEU A 352 -14.21 -10.57 -5.86
C LEU A 352 -14.11 -10.13 -4.39
N PHE A 353 -13.05 -10.52 -3.68
CA PHE A 353 -12.82 -10.15 -2.28
C PHE A 353 -12.78 -8.62 -2.09
N ILE A 354 -11.94 -7.91 -2.85
CA ILE A 354 -11.79 -6.47 -2.69
C ILE A 354 -13.06 -5.71 -3.12
N CYS A 355 -13.75 -6.19 -4.17
CA CYS A 355 -15.01 -5.58 -4.61
C CYS A 355 -16.19 -5.89 -3.66
N ALA A 356 -16.19 -7.04 -2.98
CA ALA A 356 -17.14 -7.33 -1.92
C ALA A 356 -16.94 -6.36 -0.75
N LEU A 357 -15.70 -6.17 -0.29
CA LEU A 357 -15.37 -5.17 0.73
C LEU A 357 -15.76 -3.75 0.30
N TYR A 358 -15.46 -3.39 -0.96
CA TYR A 358 -15.88 -2.13 -1.55
C TYR A 358 -17.40 -1.99 -1.44
N SER A 359 -18.21 -2.98 -1.84
CA SER A 359 -19.67 -2.90 -1.76
C SER A 359 -20.22 -2.75 -0.33
N LEU A 360 -19.51 -3.27 0.67
CA LEU A 360 -19.89 -3.27 2.08
C LEU A 360 -19.41 -2.02 2.85
N ARG A 361 -18.45 -1.26 2.30
CA ARG A 361 -17.77 -0.11 2.94
C ARG A 361 -18.68 0.93 3.58
N TYR A 362 -19.88 1.15 3.02
CA TYR A 362 -20.87 2.10 3.57
C TYR A 362 -22.02 1.43 4.32
N ARG A 363 -22.19 0.11 4.20
CA ARG A 363 -23.33 -0.62 4.79
C ARG A 363 -23.08 -1.02 6.24
N LEU A 364 -21.84 -1.38 6.57
CA LEU A 364 -21.46 -1.92 7.88
C LEU A 364 -20.84 -0.86 8.82
N GLY A 365 -21.00 0.43 8.50
CA GLY A 365 -20.58 1.54 9.33
C GLY A 365 -19.12 2.00 9.10
N PRO A 366 -18.66 3.03 9.86
CA PRO A 366 -17.37 3.69 9.60
C PRO A 366 -16.15 2.78 9.75
N VAL A 367 -16.19 1.79 10.66
CA VAL A 367 -15.09 0.83 10.81
C VAL A 367 -14.90 0.01 9.53
N PHE A 368 -15.97 -0.36 8.84
CA PHE A 368 -15.84 -1.13 7.60
C PHE A 368 -15.26 -0.30 6.45
N LEU A 369 -15.48 1.02 6.46
CA LEU A 369 -14.78 1.93 5.55
C LEU A 369 -13.27 1.96 5.81
N PHE A 370 -12.86 1.94 7.08
CA PHE A 370 -11.46 1.80 7.45
C PHE A 370 -10.87 0.46 7.00
N ILE A 371 -11.56 -0.65 7.30
CA ILE A 371 -11.14 -2.01 6.88
C ILE A 371 -10.97 -2.07 5.37
N PHE A 372 -11.97 -1.63 4.61
CA PHE A 372 -11.89 -1.56 3.15
C PHE A 372 -10.67 -0.76 2.69
N THR A 373 -10.39 0.40 3.32
CA THR A 373 -9.26 1.23 2.90
C THR A 373 -7.92 0.58 3.23
N CYS A 374 -7.79 -0.08 4.38
CA CYS A 374 -6.60 -0.87 4.69
C CYS A 374 -6.38 -1.96 3.63
N GLU A 375 -7.42 -2.75 3.33
CA GLU A 375 -7.37 -3.82 2.34
C GLU A 375 -7.13 -3.28 0.93
N LEU A 376 -7.60 -2.07 0.60
CA LEU A 376 -7.30 -1.40 -0.66
C LEU A 376 -5.82 -1.02 -0.77
N LEU A 377 -5.19 -0.58 0.32
CA LEU A 377 -3.74 -0.32 0.37
C LEU A 377 -2.93 -1.63 0.32
N PHE A 378 -3.41 -2.70 0.95
CA PHE A 378 -2.82 -4.04 0.81
C PHE A 378 -2.93 -4.53 -0.64
N PHE A 379 -4.08 -4.37 -1.28
CA PHE A 379 -4.30 -4.67 -2.69
C PHE A 379 -3.35 -3.87 -3.60
N LEU A 380 -3.12 -2.58 -3.32
CA LEU A 380 -2.11 -1.78 -4.01
C LEU A 380 -0.69 -2.36 -3.84
N SER A 381 -0.32 -2.75 -2.61
CA SER A 381 1.01 -3.32 -2.34
C SER A 381 1.23 -4.70 -2.96
N MET A 382 0.17 -5.48 -3.16
CA MET A 382 0.23 -6.81 -3.77
C MET A 382 0.75 -6.76 -5.22
N PHE A 383 0.46 -5.71 -5.99
CA PHE A 383 1.03 -5.53 -7.34
C PHE A 383 2.56 -5.41 -7.35
N ARG A 384 3.17 -5.13 -6.20
CA ARG A 384 4.62 -5.06 -5.98
C ARG A 384 4.97 -5.80 -4.69
N GLY A 385 4.62 -7.08 -4.64
CA GLY A 385 4.90 -7.93 -3.49
C GLY A 385 4.25 -9.28 -3.63
N SER A 386 3.74 -9.78 -2.51
CA SER A 386 3.07 -11.08 -2.42
C SER A 386 1.54 -10.89 -2.35
N MET A 387 0.79 -11.75 -3.05
CA MET A 387 -0.65 -11.91 -2.93
C MET A 387 -0.99 -12.42 -1.53
N LEU A 388 -0.29 -13.47 -1.10
CA LEU A 388 -0.43 -14.02 0.24
C LEU A 388 0.61 -13.39 1.16
N GLN A 389 0.20 -12.41 1.95
CA GLN A 389 1.07 -11.78 2.95
C GLN A 389 0.87 -12.43 4.31
N TRP A 390 1.96 -12.80 4.98
CA TRP A 390 1.90 -13.43 6.31
C TRP A 390 1.20 -12.55 7.35
N ILE A 391 1.23 -11.22 7.18
CA ILE A 391 0.62 -10.26 8.09
C ILE A 391 -0.92 -10.21 8.00
N ALA A 392 -1.52 -10.77 6.94
CA ALA A 392 -2.96 -10.69 6.70
C ALA A 392 -3.80 -11.25 7.86
N LEU A 393 -3.38 -12.35 8.49
CA LEU A 393 -4.12 -12.92 9.61
C LEU A 393 -4.11 -11.99 10.85
N PHE A 394 -3.00 -11.29 11.12
CA PHE A 394 -2.96 -10.27 12.17
C PHE A 394 -3.91 -9.11 11.87
N ASN A 395 -4.00 -8.69 10.61
CA ASN A 395 -4.96 -7.66 10.19
C ASN A 395 -6.40 -8.12 10.46
N VAL A 396 -6.76 -9.35 10.10
CA VAL A 396 -8.11 -9.90 10.33
C VAL A 396 -8.46 -9.89 11.81
N ILE A 397 -7.56 -10.36 12.69
CA ILE A 397 -7.78 -10.32 14.14
C ILE A 397 -8.00 -8.87 14.61
N PHE A 398 -7.16 -7.94 14.16
CA PHE A 398 -7.30 -6.53 14.50
C PHE A 398 -8.62 -5.92 14.01
N TYR A 399 -9.08 -6.29 12.81
CA TYR A 399 -10.36 -5.83 12.27
C TYR A 399 -11.55 -6.34 13.07
N LEU A 400 -11.51 -7.59 13.53
CA LEU A 400 -12.55 -8.14 14.42
C LEU A 400 -12.61 -7.37 15.74
N MET A 401 -11.45 -7.02 16.32
CA MET A 401 -11.39 -6.19 17.53
C MET A 401 -12.00 -4.80 17.32
N LEU A 402 -11.64 -4.12 16.23
CA LEU A 402 -12.20 -2.81 15.88
C LEU A 402 -13.71 -2.89 15.63
N TRP A 403 -14.16 -3.94 14.96
CA TRP A 403 -15.57 -4.12 14.66
C TRP A 403 -16.40 -4.35 15.93
N GLY A 404 -15.89 -5.16 16.87
CA GLY A 404 -16.50 -5.35 18.19
C GLY A 404 -16.60 -4.05 19.00
N GLY A 405 -15.54 -3.22 18.97
CA GLY A 405 -15.51 -1.91 19.65
C GLY A 405 -16.23 -0.77 18.93
N SER A 406 -16.69 -0.99 17.70
CA SER A 406 -17.20 0.07 16.81
C SER A 406 -18.34 0.89 17.40
N ARG A 407 -19.24 0.26 18.15
CA ARG A 407 -20.44 0.90 18.73
C ARG A 407 -20.12 1.88 19.86
N LEU A 408 -18.98 1.73 20.51
CA LEU A 408 -18.55 2.65 21.57
C LEU A 408 -18.04 3.97 20.97
N LEU A 409 -17.31 3.88 19.87
CA LEU A 409 -16.66 5.01 19.23
C LEU A 409 -17.58 5.73 18.24
N PHE A 410 -18.35 4.99 17.43
CA PHE A 410 -19.25 5.55 16.43
C PHE A 410 -20.70 5.41 16.88
N VAL A 411 -21.31 6.54 17.21
CA VAL A 411 -22.71 6.64 17.64
C VAL A 411 -23.58 6.87 16.40
N LYS A 412 -24.60 6.04 16.23
CA LYS A 412 -25.58 6.21 15.16
C LYS A 412 -26.60 7.28 15.57
N GLU A 413 -26.71 8.36 14.79
CA GLU A 413 -27.75 9.36 14.99
C GLU A 413 -29.07 8.82 14.42
N LYS A 414 -30.16 8.97 15.18
CA LYS A 414 -31.50 8.76 14.64
C LYS A 414 -31.77 9.90 13.66
N VAL A 415 -31.70 9.60 12.37
CA VAL A 415 -32.21 10.51 11.34
C VAL A 415 -33.73 10.57 11.54
N HIS A 416 -34.23 11.65 12.12
CA HIS A 416 -35.64 11.99 11.97
C HIS A 416 -35.83 12.36 10.50
N VAL A 417 -36.46 11.47 9.76
CA VAL A 417 -37.02 11.78 8.45
C VAL A 417 -38.07 12.85 8.71
N GLN A 418 -37.75 14.10 8.35
CA GLN A 418 -38.73 15.17 8.21
C GLN A 418 -39.30 15.15 6.80
#